data_AF-A0A1V5L5N1-F1
#
_entry.id   AF-A0A1V5L5N1-F1
#
_cell.length_a   1.000
_cell.length_b   1.000
_cell.length_c   1.000
_cell.angle_alpha   90.00
_cell.angle_beta   90.00
_cell.angle_gamma   90.00
#
_symmetry.space_group_name_H-M   'P 1'
#
loop_
_entity.id
_entity.type
_entity.pdbx_description
1 polymer ?
#
loop_
_entity_poly.entity_id
_entity_poly.type
_entity_poly.pdbx_seq_one_letter_code
_entity_poly.pdbx_strand_id
1 'polypeptide(L)'
;MIEPYFIQPSALEHGVYIIALCRLRGGLRVFRLDRIVEARALESSYEIPPTFDANEYLNSYWSITATGEPRTVKLLFRREVARVAAETLWHGTQTTEAQMDGSAIVTMKVAITRDLVSFVLGWADMVTVQAPRALQVAVARAAGSIQQLYAGKPAPPLASGSAPTGTEQPASPRLAPLELETPGIPVLADESDARQLALFPSGYVDDAR
;
A
#
# COMPACT_ATOMS: atom_id res chain seq x y z
N MET A 1 25.39 3.88 -9.16
CA MET A 1 24.57 3.46 -10.31
C MET A 1 23.68 2.31 -9.88
N ILE A 2 22.39 2.40 -10.22
CA ILE A 2 21.41 1.32 -10.03
C ILE A 2 20.75 1.04 -11.36
N GLU A 3 20.25 -0.18 -11.54
CA GLU A 3 19.42 -0.59 -12.68
C GLU A 3 18.00 -0.84 -12.15
N PRO A 4 17.05 0.09 -12.36
CA PRO A 4 15.68 -0.07 -11.86
C PRO A 4 14.96 -1.23 -12.52
N TYR A 5 14.50 -2.20 -11.73
CA TYR A 5 13.78 -3.36 -12.27
C TYR A 5 12.26 -3.22 -12.10
N PHE A 6 11.83 -2.64 -10.98
CA PHE A 6 10.42 -2.53 -10.66
C PHE A 6 10.16 -1.33 -9.74
N ILE A 7 9.01 -0.68 -9.92
CA ILE A 7 8.53 0.39 -9.03
C ILE A 7 7.27 -0.12 -8.33
N GLN A 8 7.30 -0.15 -7.01
CA GLN A 8 6.20 -0.61 -6.17
C GLN A 8 5.64 0.54 -5.34
N PRO A 9 4.42 1.00 -5.62
CA PRO A 9 3.64 1.77 -4.66
C PRO A 9 3.21 0.85 -3.50
N SER A 10 3.50 1.25 -2.26
CA SER A 10 3.07 0.55 -1.04
C SER A 10 2.15 1.45 -0.22
N ALA A 11 0.86 1.10 -0.20
CA ALA A 11 -0.12 1.76 0.66
C ALA A 11 0.14 1.46 2.15
N LEU A 12 0.65 0.26 2.46
CA LEU A 12 0.94 -0.18 3.83
C LEU A 12 2.11 0.59 4.44
N GLU A 13 3.17 0.83 3.67
CA GLU A 13 4.38 1.52 4.12
C GLU A 13 4.38 3.02 3.76
N HIS A 14 3.26 3.52 3.22
CA HIS A 14 3.04 4.90 2.80
C HIS A 14 4.21 5.46 1.97
N GLY A 15 4.56 4.78 0.87
CA GLY A 15 5.69 5.17 0.05
C GLY A 15 5.75 4.46 -1.29
N VAL A 16 6.58 5.00 -2.19
CA VAL A 16 6.93 4.37 -3.46
C VAL A 16 8.36 3.85 -3.38
N TYR A 17 8.56 2.63 -3.81
CA TYR A 17 9.83 1.91 -3.70
C TYR A 17 10.32 1.49 -5.06
N ILE A 18 11.64 1.52 -5.26
CA ILE A 18 12.32 1.01 -6.45
C ILE A 18 13.11 -0.24 -6.04
N ILE A 19 12.81 -1.37 -6.66
CA ILE A 19 13.68 -2.56 -6.64
C ILE A 19 14.68 -2.39 -7.77
N ALA A 20 15.98 -2.44 -7.46
CA ALA A 20 17.02 -2.22 -8.45
C ALA A 20 18.29 -3.04 -8.16
N LEU A 21 19.00 -3.44 -9.21
CA LEU A 21 20.35 -3.98 -9.08
C LEU A 21 21.30 -2.83 -8.72
N CYS A 22 21.88 -2.87 -7.54
CA CYS A 22 22.87 -1.91 -7.10
C CYS A 22 24.27 -2.37 -7.52
N ARG A 23 24.79 -1.82 -8.62
CA ARG A 23 26.14 -2.18 -9.13
C ARG A 23 27.25 -1.98 -8.09
N LEU A 24 27.14 -0.93 -7.26
CA LEU A 24 28.11 -0.66 -6.19
C LEU A 24 28.17 -1.79 -5.15
N ARG A 25 27.06 -2.49 -4.92
CA ARG A 25 26.94 -3.54 -3.90
C ARG A 25 26.77 -4.93 -4.50
N GLY A 26 26.80 -5.07 -5.82
CA GLY A 26 26.72 -6.34 -6.55
C GLY A 26 25.42 -7.12 -6.33
N GLY A 27 24.28 -6.46 -6.07
CA GLY A 27 23.03 -7.18 -5.77
C GLY A 27 21.78 -6.31 -5.73
N LEU A 28 20.62 -6.96 -5.73
CA LEU A 28 19.31 -6.32 -5.64
C LEU A 28 19.13 -5.62 -4.30
N ARG A 29 18.53 -4.42 -4.34
CA ARG A 29 18.18 -3.60 -3.18
C ARG A 29 16.90 -2.83 -3.43
N VAL A 30 16.25 -2.40 -2.35
CA VAL A 30 15.08 -1.53 -2.41
C VAL A 30 15.46 -0.13 -1.95
N PHE A 31 15.04 0.85 -2.72
CA PHE A 31 15.25 2.27 -2.45
C PHE A 31 13.89 2.93 -2.32
N ARG A 32 13.68 3.73 -1.26
CA ARG A 32 12.51 4.60 -1.20
C ARG A 32 12.69 5.75 -2.19
N LEU A 33 11.70 5.94 -3.05
CA LEU A 33 11.70 6.99 -4.07
C LEU A 33 11.83 8.39 -3.44
N ASP A 34 11.16 8.61 -2.31
CA ASP A 34 11.17 9.90 -1.58
C ASP A 34 12.52 10.26 -0.92
N ARG A 35 13.49 9.35 -0.90
CA ARG A 35 14.86 9.58 -0.41
C ARG A 35 15.87 9.82 -1.53
N ILE A 36 15.45 9.72 -2.79
CA ILE A 36 16.31 9.97 -3.94
C ILE A 36 16.32 11.48 -4.21
N VAL A 37 17.48 12.10 -4.00
CA VAL A 37 17.66 13.56 -4.18
C VAL A 37 17.78 13.93 -5.66
N GLU A 38 18.47 13.12 -6.45
CA GLU A 38 18.67 13.32 -7.89
C GLU A 38 18.73 11.97 -8.60
N ALA A 39 18.17 11.90 -9.80
CA ALA A 39 18.31 10.77 -10.71
C ALA A 39 18.68 11.28 -12.11
N ARG A 40 19.65 10.62 -12.75
CA ARG A 40 20.08 10.91 -14.12
C ARG A 40 20.04 9.62 -14.93
N ALA A 41 19.27 9.62 -16.02
CA ALA A 41 19.30 8.53 -16.99
C ALA A 41 20.67 8.50 -17.68
N LEU A 42 21.18 7.30 -17.92
CA LEU A 42 22.44 7.08 -18.62
C LEU A 42 22.15 6.51 -20.01
N GLU A 43 23.06 6.71 -20.95
CA GLU A 43 22.95 6.17 -22.32
C GLU A 43 23.10 4.63 -22.35
N SER A 44 23.65 4.03 -21.30
CA SER A 44 23.78 2.58 -21.17
C SER A 44 22.44 1.91 -20.87
N SER A 45 22.10 0.87 -21.64
CA SER A 45 20.98 -0.02 -21.35
C SER A 45 21.36 -1.17 -20.41
N TYR A 46 20.34 -1.85 -19.88
CA TYR A 46 20.45 -3.07 -19.10
C TYR A 46 19.27 -3.98 -19.42
N GLU A 47 19.43 -5.27 -19.16
CA GLU A 47 18.36 -6.26 -19.29
C GLU A 47 17.96 -6.77 -17.92
N ILE A 48 16.66 -6.82 -17.67
CA ILE A 48 16.12 -7.46 -16.46
C ILE A 48 16.10 -8.96 -16.73
N PRO A 49 16.73 -9.80 -15.88
CA PRO A 49 16.72 -11.24 -16.08
C PRO A 49 15.28 -11.76 -16.17
N PRO A 50 14.94 -12.66 -17.11
CA PRO A 50 13.58 -13.22 -17.22
C PRO A 50 13.17 -14.05 -15.99
N THR A 51 14.15 -14.43 -15.16
CA THR A 51 13.95 -15.12 -13.88
C THR A 51 13.64 -14.16 -12.72
N PHE A 52 13.71 -12.85 -12.92
CA PHE A 52 13.38 -11.89 -11.87
C PHE A 52 11.86 -11.76 -11.73
N ASP A 53 11.34 -12.16 -10.57
CA ASP A 53 9.96 -11.91 -10.16
C ASP A 53 9.94 -10.88 -9.03
N ALA A 54 9.37 -9.70 -9.32
CA ALA A 54 9.23 -8.63 -8.34
C ALA A 54 8.34 -9.05 -7.16
N ASN A 55 7.28 -9.82 -7.38
CA ASN A 55 6.39 -10.30 -6.33
C ASN A 55 7.12 -11.30 -5.43
N GLU A 56 7.91 -12.23 -5.99
CA GLU A 56 8.73 -13.14 -5.19
C GLU A 56 9.75 -12.38 -4.32
N TYR A 57 10.44 -11.40 -4.91
CA TYR A 57 11.41 -10.58 -4.20
C TYR A 57 10.75 -9.74 -3.08
N LEU A 58 9.55 -9.20 -3.31
CA LEU A 58 8.80 -8.43 -2.32
C LEU A 58 8.14 -9.30 -1.25
N ASN A 59 7.73 -10.52 -1.59
CA ASN A 59 7.26 -11.50 -0.61
C ASN A 59 8.37 -11.86 0.38
N SER A 60 9.63 -11.84 -0.06
CA SER A 60 10.78 -11.97 0.83
C SER A 60 11.02 -10.73 1.72
N TYR A 61 10.46 -9.56 1.37
CA TYR A 61 10.64 -8.32 2.14
C TYR A 61 9.96 -8.37 3.51
N TRP A 62 8.83 -9.07 3.65
CA TRP A 62 8.27 -9.42 4.96
C TRP A 62 9.24 -10.22 5.84
N SER A 63 10.20 -10.93 5.23
CA SER A 63 11.31 -11.58 5.96
C SER A 63 12.56 -10.69 6.13
N ILE A 64 12.80 -9.70 5.26
CA ILE A 64 14.03 -8.89 5.26
C ILE A 64 13.97 -7.73 6.29
N THR A 65 12.83 -7.05 6.45
CA THR A 65 12.65 -6.02 7.50
C THR A 65 12.21 -6.61 8.84
N ALA A 66 11.89 -7.89 8.88
CA ALA A 66 11.52 -8.61 10.09
C ALA A 66 12.74 -8.90 10.98
N THR A 67 13.03 -8.01 11.92
CA THR A 67 13.78 -8.41 13.12
C THR A 67 12.89 -9.34 13.96
N GLY A 68 13.08 -10.66 13.84
CA GLY A 68 12.39 -11.64 14.68
C GLY A 68 12.36 -13.05 14.07
N GLU A 69 12.17 -14.06 14.93
CA GLU A 69 12.02 -15.44 14.50
C GLU A 69 10.66 -15.65 13.79
N PRO A 70 10.62 -16.18 12.56
CA PRO A 70 9.38 -16.45 11.86
C PRO A 70 8.52 -17.48 12.60
N ARG A 71 7.23 -17.19 12.74
CA ARG A 71 6.24 -18.05 13.41
C ARG A 71 5.10 -18.37 12.44
N THR A 72 4.45 -19.51 12.65
CA THR A 72 3.22 -19.83 11.93
C THR A 72 2.10 -18.92 12.40
N VAL A 73 1.60 -18.10 11.48
CA VAL A 73 0.47 -17.20 11.64
C VAL A 73 -0.74 -17.80 10.93
N LYS A 74 -1.89 -17.76 11.60
CA LYS A 74 -3.18 -18.18 11.06
C LYS A 74 -4.18 -17.04 11.19
N LEU A 75 -4.71 -16.60 10.07
CA LEU A 75 -5.69 -15.52 9.96
C LEU A 75 -6.99 -16.08 9.40
N LEU A 76 -8.09 -15.84 10.08
CA LEU A 76 -9.43 -16.15 9.62
C LEU A 76 -10.02 -14.91 8.93
N PHE A 77 -10.24 -15.01 7.63
CA PHE A 77 -10.91 -14.01 6.80
C PHE A 77 -12.39 -14.34 6.74
N ARG A 78 -13.26 -13.39 7.08
CA ARG A 78 -14.72 -13.56 6.99
C ARG A 78 -15.16 -13.72 5.53
N ARG A 79 -16.35 -14.28 5.32
CA ARG A 79 -16.90 -14.64 4.00
C ARG A 79 -16.87 -13.48 3.00
N GLU A 80 -17.09 -12.25 3.46
CA GLU A 80 -17.12 -11.03 2.66
C GLU A 80 -15.77 -10.73 1.98
N VAL A 81 -14.66 -11.16 2.60
CA VAL A 81 -13.28 -10.92 2.11
C VAL A 81 -12.52 -12.21 1.79
N ALA A 82 -13.14 -13.37 1.98
CA ALA A 82 -12.53 -14.68 1.73
C ALA A 82 -12.08 -14.85 0.27
N ARG A 83 -12.80 -14.28 -0.69
CA ARG A 83 -12.42 -14.27 -2.12
C ARG A 83 -11.08 -13.57 -2.34
N VAL A 84 -10.88 -12.41 -1.71
CA VAL A 84 -9.62 -11.67 -1.81
C VAL A 84 -8.47 -12.50 -1.24
N ALA A 85 -8.71 -13.23 -0.15
CA ALA A 85 -7.74 -14.13 0.45
C ALA A 85 -7.40 -15.37 -0.39
N ALA A 86 -8.32 -15.82 -1.24
CA ALA A 86 -8.08 -16.89 -2.19
C ALA A 86 -7.32 -16.41 -3.44
N GLU A 87 -7.56 -15.18 -3.88
CA GLU A 87 -6.99 -14.61 -5.10
C GLU A 87 -5.64 -13.89 -4.87
N THR A 88 -5.29 -13.56 -3.62
CA THR A 88 -4.09 -12.78 -3.30
C THR A 88 -3.01 -13.62 -2.62
N LEU A 89 -1.80 -13.62 -3.19
CA LEU A 89 -0.60 -14.17 -2.57
C LEU A 89 0.18 -13.05 -1.86
N TRP A 90 0.14 -13.03 -0.53
CA TRP A 90 0.87 -12.03 0.27
C TRP A 90 2.24 -12.49 0.76
N HIS A 91 2.45 -13.81 0.89
CA HIS A 91 3.73 -14.37 1.31
C HIS A 91 4.01 -15.67 0.58
N GLY A 92 5.28 -15.95 0.25
CA GLY A 92 5.65 -17.16 -0.49
C GLY A 92 5.34 -18.48 0.24
N THR A 93 5.25 -18.45 1.57
CA THR A 93 4.89 -19.63 2.38
C THR A 93 3.38 -19.73 2.65
N GLN A 94 2.57 -18.90 2.00
CA GLN A 94 1.14 -18.82 2.28
C GLN A 94 0.41 -20.05 1.77
N THR A 95 -0.53 -20.54 2.56
CA THR A 95 -1.56 -21.49 2.13
C THR A 95 -2.92 -20.94 2.52
N THR A 96 -3.90 -21.00 1.61
CA THR A 96 -5.28 -20.57 1.86
C THR A 96 -6.22 -21.79 1.84
N GLU A 97 -7.04 -21.92 2.87
CA GLU A 97 -8.02 -23.00 3.03
C GLU A 97 -9.44 -22.42 3.12
N ALA A 98 -10.30 -22.76 2.18
CA ALA A 98 -11.72 -22.39 2.23
C ALA A 98 -12.46 -23.17 3.32
N GLN A 99 -13.35 -22.49 4.04
CA GLN A 99 -14.16 -23.08 5.11
C GLN A 99 -15.61 -23.29 4.65
N MET A 100 -16.33 -24.18 5.32
CA MET A 100 -17.71 -24.54 4.97
C MET A 100 -18.70 -23.36 5.10
N ASP A 101 -18.43 -22.40 5.98
CA ASP A 101 -19.24 -21.20 6.19
C ASP A 101 -18.94 -20.09 5.15
N GLY A 102 -18.04 -20.35 4.20
CA GLY A 102 -17.60 -19.41 3.19
C GLY A 102 -16.47 -18.48 3.64
N SER A 103 -15.97 -18.61 4.87
CA SER A 103 -14.75 -17.95 5.32
C SER A 103 -13.49 -18.61 4.72
N ALA A 104 -12.32 -18.01 4.95
CA ALA A 104 -11.04 -18.59 4.54
C ALA A 104 -10.02 -18.48 5.66
N ILE A 105 -9.23 -19.54 5.85
CA ILE A 105 -8.07 -19.52 6.75
C ILE A 105 -6.82 -19.35 5.90
N VAL A 106 -6.08 -18.29 6.16
CA VAL A 106 -4.77 -18.04 5.56
C VAL A 106 -3.69 -18.35 6.58
N THR A 107 -2.80 -19.27 6.22
CA THR A 107 -1.65 -19.66 7.04
C THR A 107 -0.37 -19.22 6.36
N MET A 108 0.56 -18.62 7.10
CA MET A 108 1.87 -18.19 6.60
C MET A 108 2.93 -18.23 7.69
N LYS A 109 4.22 -18.28 7.33
CA LYS A 109 5.35 -18.29 8.26
C LYS A 109 6.09 -16.96 8.20
N VAL A 110 5.79 -16.07 9.13
CA VAL A 110 6.29 -14.69 9.16
C VAL A 110 6.65 -14.28 10.59
N ALA A 111 7.55 -13.31 10.75
CA ALA A 111 7.82 -12.73 12.07
C ALA A 111 6.67 -11.80 12.48
N ILE A 112 6.49 -11.62 13.80
CA ILE A 112 5.50 -10.67 14.33
C ILE A 112 6.13 -9.27 14.30
N THR A 113 5.80 -8.51 13.27
CA THR A 113 6.27 -7.13 13.07
C THR A 113 5.14 -6.12 13.24
N ARG A 114 5.49 -4.83 13.28
CA ARG A 114 4.50 -3.74 13.25
C ARG A 114 3.69 -3.78 11.95
N ASP A 115 4.32 -4.12 10.83
CA ASP A 115 3.65 -4.16 9.53
C ASP A 115 2.63 -5.29 9.46
N LEU A 116 2.92 -6.46 10.06
CA LEU A 116 1.94 -7.54 10.17
C LEU A 116 0.74 -7.13 11.03
N VAL A 117 0.98 -6.40 12.13
CA VAL A 117 -0.11 -5.85 12.96
C VAL A 117 -0.94 -4.84 12.16
N SER A 118 -0.30 -3.93 11.44
CA SER A 118 -0.97 -2.96 10.56
C SER A 118 -1.75 -3.62 9.44
N PHE A 119 -1.22 -4.69 8.83
CA PHE A 119 -1.92 -5.50 7.83
C PHE A 119 -3.23 -6.05 8.40
N VAL A 120 -3.20 -6.70 9.57
CA VAL A 120 -4.41 -7.24 10.21
C VAL A 120 -5.42 -6.12 10.50
N LEU A 121 -4.97 -5.00 11.09
CA LEU A 121 -5.84 -3.87 11.40
C LEU A 121 -6.43 -3.19 10.17
N GLY A 122 -5.75 -3.24 9.02
CA GLY A 122 -6.24 -2.70 7.75
C GLY A 122 -7.51 -3.39 7.25
N TRP A 123 -7.77 -4.61 7.71
CA TRP A 123 -9.01 -5.35 7.44
C TRP A 123 -10.12 -5.08 8.46
N ALA A 124 -9.91 -4.16 9.41
CA ALA A 124 -10.85 -3.85 10.48
C ALA A 124 -11.32 -5.12 11.24
N ASP A 125 -12.63 -5.37 11.27
CA ASP A 125 -13.25 -6.53 11.93
C ASP A 125 -13.43 -7.75 11.00
N MET A 126 -12.90 -7.68 9.77
CA MET A 126 -13.07 -8.73 8.76
C MET A 126 -12.02 -9.84 8.85
N VAL A 127 -10.94 -9.63 9.62
CA VAL A 127 -9.86 -10.61 9.83
C VAL A 127 -9.62 -10.84 11.32
N THR A 128 -9.62 -12.09 11.73
CA THR A 128 -9.32 -12.51 13.11
C THR A 128 -8.02 -13.30 13.16
N VAL A 129 -7.13 -12.96 14.10
CA VAL A 129 -5.90 -13.72 14.36
C VAL A 129 -6.23 -14.98 15.18
N GLN A 130 -6.13 -16.16 14.57
CA GLN A 130 -6.26 -17.43 15.28
C GLN A 130 -4.96 -17.87 15.97
N ALA A 131 -3.81 -17.62 15.34
CA ALA A 131 -2.50 -17.91 15.91
C ALA A 131 -1.41 -17.00 15.31
N PRO A 132 -0.29 -16.76 16.02
CA PRO A 132 -0.02 -17.15 17.42
C PRO A 132 -0.64 -16.17 18.41
N ARG A 133 -0.72 -16.57 19.69
CA ARG A 133 -1.22 -15.71 20.79
C ARG A 133 -0.47 -14.37 20.88
N ALA A 134 0.83 -14.38 20.62
CA ALA A 134 1.64 -13.15 20.61
C ALA A 134 1.13 -12.11 19.59
N LEU A 135 0.68 -12.54 18.41
CA LEU A 135 0.11 -11.65 17.40
C LEU A 135 -1.27 -11.12 17.84
N GLN A 136 -2.11 -11.97 18.45
CA GLN A 136 -3.39 -11.52 19.01
C GLN A 136 -3.19 -10.40 20.04
N VAL A 137 -2.22 -10.56 20.94
CA VAL A 137 -1.90 -9.54 21.97
C VAL A 137 -1.39 -8.26 21.33
N ALA A 138 -0.54 -8.35 20.32
CA ALA A 138 -0.02 -7.18 19.60
C ALA A 138 -1.12 -6.39 18.89
N VAL A 139 -2.02 -7.09 18.18
CA VAL A 139 -3.17 -6.49 17.51
C VAL A 139 -4.14 -5.86 18.51
N ALA A 140 -4.48 -6.57 19.60
CA ALA A 140 -5.37 -6.05 20.63
C ALA A 140 -4.81 -4.78 21.31
N ARG A 141 -3.49 -4.74 21.58
CA ARG A 141 -2.83 -3.55 22.13
C ARG A 141 -2.92 -2.36 21.18
N ALA A 142 -2.65 -2.58 19.89
CA ALA A 142 -2.73 -1.54 18.89
C ALA A 142 -4.17 -1.03 18.70
N ALA A 143 -5.15 -1.93 18.62
CA ALA A 143 -6.57 -1.59 18.56
C ALA A 143 -7.04 -0.80 19.79
N GLY A 144 -6.61 -1.17 20.99
CA GLY A 144 -6.91 -0.40 22.22
C GLY A 144 -6.31 1.01 22.19
N SER A 145 -5.12 1.16 21.62
CA SER A 145 -4.50 2.49 21.43
C SER A 145 -5.30 3.34 20.44
N ILE A 146 -5.76 2.75 19.34
CA ILE A 146 -6.65 3.40 18.36
C ILE A 146 -7.96 3.81 19.05
N GLN A 147 -8.60 2.90 19.77
CA GLN A 147 -9.83 3.19 20.51
C GLN A 147 -9.64 4.39 21.43
N GLN A 148 -8.55 4.44 22.21
CA GLN A 148 -8.26 5.56 23.11
C GLN A 148 -8.12 6.89 22.38
N LEU A 149 -7.51 6.91 21.18
CA LEU A 149 -7.39 8.12 20.37
C LEU A 149 -8.78 8.67 19.95
N TYR A 150 -9.74 7.80 19.70
CA TYR A 150 -11.07 8.15 19.23
C TYR A 150 -12.16 8.14 20.32
N ALA A 151 -11.84 7.77 21.56
CA ALA A 151 -12.79 7.63 22.68
C ALA A 151 -13.34 8.96 23.24
N GLY A 152 -13.24 10.08 22.52
CA GLY A 152 -13.94 11.32 22.90
C GLY A 152 -13.11 12.58 23.03
N LYS A 153 -11.90 12.65 22.48
CA LYS A 153 -11.25 13.94 22.22
C LYS A 153 -11.62 14.37 20.80
N PRO A 154 -12.36 15.48 20.61
CA PRO A 154 -12.44 16.09 19.28
C PRO A 154 -11.00 16.31 18.80
N ALA A 155 -10.75 16.03 17.52
CA ALA A 155 -9.49 16.46 16.92
C ALA A 155 -9.29 17.94 17.29
N PRO A 156 -8.10 18.35 17.78
CA PRO A 156 -7.84 19.76 17.96
C PRO A 156 -8.23 20.44 16.64
N PRO A 157 -8.97 21.56 16.68
CA PRO A 157 -9.26 22.30 15.46
C PRO A 157 -7.94 22.44 14.71
N LEU A 158 -7.92 22.05 13.43
CA LEU A 158 -6.80 22.38 12.55
C LEU A 158 -6.52 23.85 12.84
N ALA A 159 -5.36 24.15 13.41
CA ALA A 159 -5.02 25.51 13.75
C ALA A 159 -5.21 26.30 12.45
N SER A 160 -6.24 27.15 12.42
CA SER A 160 -6.35 28.16 11.41
C SER A 160 -5.16 29.05 11.68
N GLY A 161 -4.04 28.73 11.03
CA GLY A 161 -2.94 29.64 10.90
C GLY A 161 -3.56 30.93 10.40
N SER A 162 -3.60 31.92 11.28
CA SER A 162 -3.70 33.30 10.87
C SER A 162 -2.65 33.45 9.80
N ALA A 163 -3.09 33.67 8.56
CA ALA A 163 -2.19 34.11 7.51
C ALA A 163 -1.41 35.30 8.09
N PRO A 164 -0.06 35.29 8.08
CA PRO A 164 0.67 36.47 8.46
C PRO A 164 0.23 37.59 7.52
N THR A 165 -0.52 38.54 8.07
CA THR A 165 -0.87 39.77 7.39
C THR A 165 0.41 40.58 7.31
N GLY A 166 0.95 40.69 6.10
CA GLY A 166 2.01 41.63 5.75
C GLY A 166 3.42 41.14 6.02
N THR A 167 4.03 40.52 5.02
CA THR A 167 5.40 40.87 4.60
C THR A 167 5.56 40.49 3.12
N GLU A 168 6.13 41.40 2.34
CA GLU A 168 6.26 41.34 0.88
C GLU A 168 6.67 39.96 0.34
N GLN A 169 5.92 39.52 -0.66
CA GLN A 169 6.26 38.37 -1.48
C GLN A 169 7.32 38.80 -2.51
N PRO A 170 8.56 38.30 -2.47
CA PRO A 170 9.48 38.52 -3.57
C PRO A 170 8.94 37.80 -4.81
N ALA A 171 8.98 38.47 -5.96
CA ALA A 171 8.44 37.99 -7.21
C ALA A 171 9.06 36.62 -7.59
N SER A 172 8.20 35.61 -7.76
CA SER A 172 8.59 34.37 -8.45
C SER A 172 8.92 34.70 -9.92
N PRO A 173 10.01 34.14 -10.48
CA PRO A 173 10.31 34.31 -11.89
C PRO A 173 9.22 33.66 -12.74
N ARG A 174 8.70 34.38 -13.73
CA ARG A 174 7.82 33.82 -14.76
C ARG A 174 8.58 32.71 -15.49
N LEU A 175 8.18 31.46 -15.28
CA LEU A 175 8.49 30.37 -16.21
C LEU A 175 7.70 30.63 -17.49
N ALA A 176 8.39 30.68 -18.63
CA ALA A 176 7.75 30.75 -19.94
C ALA A 176 6.95 29.45 -20.20
N PRO A 177 5.83 29.50 -20.94
CA PRO A 177 5.08 28.30 -21.30
C PRO A 177 5.96 27.34 -22.10
N LEU A 178 5.99 26.08 -21.69
CA LEU A 178 6.55 24.99 -22.47
C LEU A 178 5.56 24.70 -23.62
N GLU A 179 5.90 25.05 -24.86
CA GLU A 179 5.12 24.63 -26.02
C GLU A 179 5.31 23.12 -26.22
N LEU A 180 4.28 22.35 -25.88
CA LEU A 180 4.17 20.94 -26.24
C LEU A 180 3.60 20.85 -27.66
N GLU A 181 4.48 20.71 -28.65
CA GLU A 181 4.06 20.28 -29.99
C GLU A 181 3.46 18.87 -29.89
N THR A 182 2.18 18.74 -30.25
CA THR A 182 1.46 17.47 -30.25
C THR A 182 1.45 16.92 -31.68
N PRO A 183 2.06 15.76 -32.00
CA PRO A 183 1.81 15.10 -33.27
C PRO A 183 0.41 14.45 -33.24
N GLY A 184 -0.39 14.75 -34.27
CA GLY A 184 -1.80 14.37 -34.36
C GLY A 184 -2.05 12.86 -34.44
N ILE A 185 -3.06 12.41 -33.70
CA ILE A 185 -3.72 11.11 -33.87
C ILE A 185 -5.15 11.41 -34.34
N PRO A 186 -5.66 10.74 -35.41
CA PRO A 186 -6.96 11.06 -35.97
C PRO A 186 -8.10 10.58 -35.07
N VAL A 187 -9.15 11.40 -34.99
CA VAL A 187 -10.41 11.15 -34.30
C VAL A 187 -11.23 10.12 -35.10
N LEU A 188 -11.59 9.01 -34.46
CA LEU A 188 -12.73 8.18 -34.87
C LEU A 188 -13.83 8.36 -33.81
N ALA A 189 -14.97 8.87 -34.28
CA ALA A 189 -16.21 8.95 -33.54
C ALA A 189 -16.81 7.54 -33.39
N ASP A 190 -17.32 7.21 -32.19
CA ASP A 190 -18.75 6.98 -31.96
C ASP A 190 -19.01 6.82 -30.45
N GLU A 191 -20.13 7.39 -30.00
CA GLU A 191 -20.62 7.35 -28.63
C GLU A 191 -21.38 6.04 -28.39
N SER A 192 -21.04 5.28 -27.36
CA SER A 192 -22.00 4.62 -26.44
C SER A 192 -21.29 3.63 -25.48
N ASP A 193 -21.78 3.61 -24.24
CA ASP A 193 -21.49 2.65 -23.17
C ASP A 193 -20.13 2.69 -22.45
N ALA A 194 -20.07 3.46 -21.35
CA ALA A 194 -19.39 3.03 -20.13
C ALA A 194 -20.03 3.68 -18.90
N ARG A 195 -20.91 2.94 -18.23
CA ARG A 195 -21.50 3.29 -16.95
C ARG A 195 -20.42 3.37 -15.87
N GLN A 196 -20.31 4.55 -15.25
CA GLN A 196 -19.44 4.82 -14.10
C GLN A 196 -20.04 4.15 -12.84
N LEU A 197 -19.22 3.35 -12.14
CA LEU A 197 -19.56 2.80 -10.82
C LEU A 197 -19.67 3.93 -9.79
N ALA A 198 -20.88 4.19 -9.31
CA ALA A 198 -21.13 4.96 -8.10
C ALA A 198 -20.78 4.11 -6.87
N LEU A 199 -19.64 4.40 -6.25
CA LEU A 199 -19.43 4.12 -4.84
C LEU A 199 -20.26 5.16 -4.05
N PHE A 200 -20.87 4.74 -2.94
CA PHE A 200 -21.81 5.46 -2.06
C PHE A 200 -23.31 5.34 -2.41
N PRO A 201 -24.07 4.48 -1.73
CA PRO A 201 -25.52 4.62 -1.68
C PRO A 201 -25.89 5.80 -0.77
N SER A 202 -26.47 6.83 -1.38
CA SER A 202 -27.27 7.86 -0.70
C SER A 202 -28.62 7.25 -0.32
N GLY A 203 -29.04 7.37 0.94
CA GLY A 203 -30.38 6.92 1.36
C GLY A 203 -30.61 6.82 2.86
N TYR A 204 -30.77 7.97 3.51
CA TYR A 204 -31.49 8.18 4.79
C TYR A 204 -32.32 9.45 4.52
N VAL A 205 -33.67 9.48 4.53
CA VAL A 205 -34.64 9.39 5.62
C VAL A 205 -36.08 9.34 5.02
N ASP A 206 -37.03 8.71 5.76
CA ASP A 206 -38.52 8.84 5.89
C ASP A 206 -39.34 9.62 4.82
N ASP A 207 -40.63 9.37 4.57
CA ASP A 207 -41.73 8.92 5.44
C ASP A 207 -42.96 8.54 4.56
N ALA A 208 -43.90 7.83 5.19
CA ALA A 208 -45.35 7.93 5.04
C ALA A 208 -46.08 7.74 3.68
N ARG A 209 -46.83 6.63 3.68
CA ARG A 209 -48.16 6.34 3.04
C ARG A 209 -48.21 5.83 1.62
#